data_AF-A0A6J7ASG4-F1
#
_entry.id   AF-A0A6J7ASG4-F1
#
_cell.length_a   1.000
_cell.length_b   1.000
_cell.length_c   1.000
_cell.angle_alpha   90.00
_cell.angle_beta   90.00
_cell.angle_gamma   90.00
#
_symmetry.space_group_name_H-M   'P 1'
#
loop_
_entity.id
_entity.type
_entity.pdbx_description
1 polymer ?
#
loop_
_entity_poly.entity_id
_entity_poly.type
_entity_poly.pdbx_seq_one_letter_code
_entity_poly.pdbx_strand_id
1 'polypeptide(L)' 'MREDTETAFARTGRDVGTPIITFHPGADNESSFFGPVIASIPRGEAATRLWDAIETIATTSGMAELKRSLRSRPRFD' A
#
# COMPACT_ATOMS: atom_id res chain seq x y z
N MET A 1 11.78 14.10 -4.40
CA MET A 1 11.20 14.10 -3.03
C MET A 1 9.86 14.83 -2.94
N ARG A 2 9.78 16.16 -3.15
CA ARG A 2 8.48 16.87 -3.11
C ARG A 2 7.53 16.41 -4.22
N GLU A 3 8.05 16.27 -5.44
CA GLU A 3 7.29 15.80 -6.61
C GLU A 3 6.73 14.39 -6.45
N ASP A 4 7.54 13.45 -5.94
CA ASP A 4 7.08 12.07 -5.68
C ASP A 4 5.97 12.03 -4.62
N THR A 5 6.05 12.89 -3.61
CA THR A 5 5.06 13.00 -2.54
C THR A 5 3.74 13.56 -3.08
N GLU A 6 3.80 14.60 -3.90
CA GLU A 6 2.63 15.19 -4.57
C GLU A 6 1.96 14.17 -5.50
N THR A 7 2.76 13.41 -6.24
CA THR A 7 2.28 12.34 -7.13
C THR A 7 1.55 11.25 -6.34
N ALA A 8 2.10 10.82 -5.20
CA ALA A 8 1.47 9.83 -4.35
C ALA A 8 0.08 10.27 -3.87
N PHE A 9 -0.04 11.48 -3.31
CA PHE A 9 -1.32 12.02 -2.84
C PHE A 9 -2.31 12.28 -3.97
N ALA A 10 -1.84 12.73 -5.15
CA ALA A 10 -2.71 12.92 -6.30
C ALA A 10 -3.37 11.60 -6.74
N ARG A 11 -2.66 10.47 -6.60
CA ARG A 11 -3.14 9.15 -7.03
C ARG A 11 -4.02 8.45 -5.99
N THR A 12 -3.79 8.66 -4.70
CA THR A 12 -4.57 8.02 -3.62
C THR A 12 -5.67 8.89 -3.03
N GLY A 13 -5.73 10.17 -3.41
CA GLY A 13 -6.56 11.18 -2.76
C GLY A 13 -5.80 11.93 -1.66
N ARG A 14 -6.13 13.21 -1.46
CA ARG A 14 -5.43 14.09 -0.51
C ARG A 14 -5.79 13.83 0.96
N ASP A 15 -6.84 13.06 1.20
CA ASP A 15 -7.35 12.78 2.55
C ASP A 15 -6.78 11.50 3.18
N VAL A 16 -5.78 10.87 2.54
CA VAL A 16 -5.09 9.70 3.09
C VAL A 16 -3.80 10.08 3.80
N GLY A 17 -3.37 9.25 4.74
CA GLY A 17 -2.09 9.37 5.41
C GLY A 17 -0.99 8.55 4.74
N THR A 18 0.04 8.19 5.52
CA THR A 18 1.07 7.22 5.13
C THR A 18 0.78 5.86 5.76
N PRO A 19 1.24 4.75 5.14
CA PRO A 19 2.06 4.64 3.92
C PRO A 19 1.24 4.70 2.62
N ILE A 20 1.89 5.15 1.53
CA ILE A 20 1.38 5.05 0.16
C ILE A 20 2.36 4.22 -0.67
N ILE A 21 1.86 3.28 -1.47
CA ILE A 21 2.65 2.48 -2.40
C ILE A 21 2.03 2.57 -3.80
N THR A 22 2.87 2.80 -4.80
CA THR A 22 2.52 2.69 -6.22
C THR A 22 3.08 1.39 -6.79
N PHE A 23 2.21 0.60 -7.41
CA PHE A 23 2.50 -0.64 -8.12
C PHE A 23 2.59 -0.36 -9.62
N HIS A 24 3.53 -1.05 -10.29
CA HIS A 24 3.81 -0.95 -11.73
C HIS A 24 3.76 0.48 -12.29
N PRO A 25 4.60 1.41 -11.78
CA PRO A 25 4.58 2.80 -12.23
C PRO A 25 4.81 2.91 -13.74
N GLY A 26 3.94 3.63 -14.43
CA GLY A 26 3.98 3.84 -15.88
C GLY A 26 3.46 2.69 -16.75
N ALA A 27 2.93 1.61 -16.17
CA ALA A 27 2.27 0.52 -16.91
C ALA A 27 0.74 0.71 -16.99
N ASP A 28 0.09 -0.05 -17.87
CA ASP A 28 -1.39 -0.02 -18.03
C ASP A 28 -2.14 -0.45 -16.75
N ASN A 29 -1.49 -1.24 -15.91
CA ASN A 29 -2.00 -1.69 -14.61
C ASN A 29 -1.36 -0.93 -13.43
N GLU A 30 -0.89 0.31 -13.66
CA GLU A 30 -0.42 1.19 -12.58
C GLU A 30 -1.54 1.39 -11.56
N SER A 31 -1.20 1.27 -10.28
CA SER A 31 -2.16 1.47 -9.21
C SER A 31 -1.49 2.01 -7.95
N SER A 32 -2.15 2.92 -7.24
CA SER A 32 -1.63 3.48 -5.99
C SER A 32 -2.60 3.27 -4.84
N PHE A 33 -2.10 2.76 -3.72
CA PHE A 33 -2.91 2.47 -2.54
C PHE A 33 -2.36 3.14 -1.29
N PHE A 34 -3.28 3.58 -0.44
CA PHE A 34 -2.99 3.76 0.97
C PHE A 34 -2.88 2.39 1.65
N GLY A 35 -1.71 2.11 2.23
CA GLY A 35 -1.38 0.82 2.83
C GLY A 35 -0.38 -0.01 2.03
N PRO A 36 -0.13 -1.27 2.46
CA PRO A 36 -0.77 -1.93 3.58
C PRO A 36 -0.35 -1.30 4.92
N VAL A 37 -1.32 -1.01 5.79
CA VAL A 37 -1.05 -0.50 7.13
C VAL A 37 -0.78 -1.69 8.06
N ILE A 38 0.49 -1.97 8.32
CA ILE A 38 0.94 -3.10 9.14
C ILE A 38 1.54 -2.63 10.47
N ALA A 39 1.30 -3.40 11.54
CA ALA A 39 1.83 -3.10 12.87
C ALA A 39 3.14 -3.82 13.18
N SER A 40 3.54 -4.80 12.37
CA SER A 40 4.74 -5.60 12.58
C SER A 40 5.41 -5.92 11.26
N ILE A 41 6.73 -5.97 11.27
CA ILE A 41 7.54 -6.23 10.08
C ILE A 41 7.45 -7.73 9.73
N PRO A 42 6.82 -8.12 8.60
CA PRO A 42 6.88 -9.50 8.15
C PRO A 42 8.32 -9.82 7.71
N ARG A 43 8.77 -11.04 7.99
CA ARG A 43 10.13 -11.49 7.67
C ARG A 43 10.10 -12.81 6.89
N GLY A 44 11.15 -13.04 6.10
CA GLY A 44 11.28 -14.25 5.28
C GLY A 44 10.08 -14.46 4.35
N GLU A 45 9.64 -15.70 4.22
CA GLU A 45 8.54 -16.10 3.34
C GLU A 45 7.22 -15.34 3.62
N ALA A 46 6.97 -14.94 4.86
CA ALA A 46 5.78 -14.17 5.21
C ALA A 46 5.76 -12.78 4.55
N ALA A 47 6.93 -12.17 4.31
CA ALA A 47 7.03 -10.89 3.63
C ALA A 47 6.64 -11.03 2.15
N THR A 48 7.17 -12.04 1.47
CA THR A 48 6.86 -12.33 0.07
C THR A 48 5.38 -12.65 -0.10
N ARG A 49 4.82 -13.52 0.75
CA ARG A 49 3.38 -13.83 0.67
C ARG A 49 2.49 -12.61 0.86
N LEU A 50 2.86 -11.69 1.77
CA LEU A 50 2.10 -10.44 1.94
C LEU A 50 2.24 -9.56 0.69
N TRP A 51 3.44 -9.43 0.14
CA TRP A 51 3.69 -8.66 -1.07
C TRP A 51 2.83 -9.16 -2.25
N ASP A 52 2.89 -10.45 -2.56
CA ASP A 52 2.16 -11.05 -3.69
C ASP A 52 0.66 -10.84 -3.57
N ALA A 53 0.11 -10.96 -2.35
CA ALA A 53 -1.30 -10.73 -2.08
C ALA A 53 -1.71 -9.27 -2.30
N ILE A 54 -0.91 -8.32 -1.82
CA ILE A 54 -1.21 -6.88 -1.96
C ILE A 54 -1.05 -6.44 -3.42
N GLU A 55 -0.03 -6.90 -4.12
CA GLU A 55 0.18 -6.61 -5.55
C GLU A 55 -0.98 -7.15 -6.39
N THR A 56 -1.43 -8.38 -6.12
CA THR A 56 -2.60 -8.98 -6.79
C THR A 56 -3.86 -8.14 -6.60
N ILE A 57 -4.14 -7.75 -5.36
CA ILE A 57 -5.26 -6.87 -5.02
C ILE A 57 -5.13 -5.54 -5.77
N ALA A 58 -3.94 -4.93 -5.73
CA ALA A 58 -3.73 -3.60 -6.25
C ALA A 58 -3.92 -3.49 -7.78
N THR A 59 -3.57 -4.56 -8.49
CA THR A 59 -3.40 -4.53 -9.95
C THR A 59 -4.50 -5.29 -10.70
N THR A 60 -5.26 -6.15 -10.02
CA THR A 60 -6.19 -7.08 -10.69
C THR A 60 -7.63 -7.01 -10.17
N SER A 61 -7.89 -6.56 -8.94
CA SER A 61 -9.22 -6.77 -8.31
C SER A 61 -10.21 -5.60 -8.45
N GLY A 62 -9.78 -4.44 -8.94
CA GLY A 62 -10.62 -3.21 -8.99
C GLY A 62 -11.09 -2.71 -7.61
N MET A 63 -10.43 -3.16 -6.53
CA MET A 63 -10.88 -2.91 -5.16
C MET A 63 -10.43 -1.52 -4.70
N ALA A 64 -11.32 -0.77 -4.05
CA ALA A 64 -11.02 0.57 -3.56
C ALA A 64 -10.55 0.58 -2.09
N GLU A 65 -11.04 -0.32 -1.23
CA GLU A 65 -10.69 -0.33 0.19
C GLU A 65 -10.75 -1.73 0.81
N LEU A 66 -9.74 -2.07 1.61
CA LEU A 66 -9.76 -3.18 2.57
C LEU A 66 -9.27 -2.65 3.92
N LYS A 67 -10.16 -2.62 4.90
CA LYS A 67 -9.92 -1.96 6.19
C LYS A 67 -10.34 -2.81 7.38
N ARG A 68 -9.50 -2.75 8.42
CA ARG A 68 -9.81 -3.26 9.77
C ARG A 68 -9.75 -2.11 10.77
N SER A 69 -10.81 -1.94 11.58
CA SER A 69 -10.92 -0.82 12.53
C SER A 69 -9.92 -0.91 13.69
N LEU A 70 -9.69 -2.12 14.22
CA LEU A 70 -8.79 -2.34 15.35
C LEU A 70 -7.34 -2.54 14.87
N ARG A 71 -6.49 -1.55 15.18
CA ARG A 71 -5.06 -1.58 14.86
C ARG A 71 -4.24 -1.81 16.13
N SER A 72 -3.27 -2.72 16.04
CA SER A 72 -2.24 -2.88 17.06
C SER A 72 -1.24 -1.73 16.96
N ARG A 73 -0.52 -1.42 18.05
CA ARG A 73 0.56 -0.41 18.03
C ARG A 73 1.72 -0.88 17.12
N PRO A 74 2.40 0.04 16.42
CA PRO A 74 3.60 -0.30 15.66
C PRO A 74 4.66 -0.98 16.53
N ARG A 75 5.25 -2.05 16.01
CA ARG A 75 6.42 -2.74 16.56
C ARG A 75 7.57 -2.60 15.57
N PHE A 76 8.74 -2.22 16.08
CA PHE A 76 9.92 -1.85 15.28
C PHE A 76 11.04 -2.89 15.34
N ASP A 77 10.77 -4.05 15.93
CA ASP A 77 11.71 -5.15 16.15
C ASP A 77 11.89 -6.08 14.94
#